data_AF-Q4V207-F1
#
_entry.id   AF-Q4V207-F1
#
_cell.length_a   1.000
_cell.length_b   1.000
_cell.length_c   1.000
_cell.angle_alpha   90.00
_cell.angle_beta   90.00
_cell.angle_gamma   90.00
#
_symmetry.space_group_name_H-M   'P 1'
#
loop_
_entity.id
_entity.type
_entity.pdbx_description
1 polymer ?
#
loop_
_entity_poly.entity_id
_entity_poly.type
_entity_poly.pdbx_seq_one_letter_code
_entity_poly.pdbx_strand_id
1 'polypeptide(L)' 'MKNDSSDFGGSFPHVEGIYFKSNVESLTFHADHEFKQKIVQMAAESGMGQEEFLLQAVKSYIEKF' A
#
# COMPACT_ATOMS: atom_id res chain seq x y z
N MET A 1 -11.23 23.18 42.29
CA MET A 1 -10.81 24.29 41.41
C MET A 1 -9.79 23.76 40.42
N LYS A 2 -10.05 24.01 39.12
CA LYS A 2 -9.17 24.06 37.93
C LYS A 2 -7.67 24.32 38.23
N ASN A 3 -6.65 23.81 37.50
CA ASN A 3 -6.47 23.68 36.04
C ASN A 3 -5.17 22.91 35.67
N ASP A 4 -5.15 22.31 34.46
CA ASP A 4 -4.07 22.12 33.46
C ASP A 4 -2.79 21.34 33.87
N SER A 5 -2.13 20.47 33.08
CA SER A 5 -2.13 20.11 31.65
C SER A 5 -1.18 18.89 31.45
N SER A 6 -1.41 18.12 30.38
CA SER A 6 -0.45 17.26 29.62
C SER A 6 0.42 16.23 30.36
N ASP A 7 0.24 14.94 30.04
CA ASP A 7 1.26 14.17 29.33
C ASP A 7 0.76 12.79 28.92
N PHE A 8 0.53 12.62 27.63
CA PHE A 8 0.40 11.32 26.96
C PHE A 8 1.80 10.69 26.95
N GLY A 9 2.16 10.03 28.05
CA GLY A 9 3.44 9.34 28.21
C GLY A 9 3.46 8.03 27.43
N GLY A 10 3.84 8.13 26.15
CA GLY A 10 4.00 7.00 25.25
C GLY A 10 5.05 6.00 25.73
N SER A 11 4.77 4.72 25.47
CA SER A 11 5.77 3.68 25.50
C SER A 11 5.37 2.58 24.51
N PHE A 12 5.54 2.90 23.23
CA PHE A 12 5.65 1.88 22.19
C PHE A 12 7.13 1.78 21.80
N PRO A 13 7.69 0.57 21.80
CA PRO A 13 9.11 0.36 21.58
C PRO A 13 9.49 0.90 20.21
N HIS A 14 10.48 1.79 20.21
CA HIS A 14 11.06 2.37 19.00
C HIS A 14 11.67 1.26 18.14
N VAL A 15 10.90 0.78 17.18
CA VAL A 15 11.42 0.47 15.85
C VAL A 15 11.05 1.69 15.02
N GLU A 16 11.97 2.20 14.19
CA GLU A 16 11.74 3.31 13.24
C GLU A 16 10.48 3.03 12.42
N GLY A 17 9.35 3.43 12.98
CA GLY A 17 8.03 3.02 12.56
C GLY A 17 7.68 3.87 11.37
N ILE A 18 7.86 3.32 10.17
CA ILE A 18 7.22 3.83 8.97
C ILE A 18 5.73 3.91 9.31
N TYR A 19 5.26 5.11 9.62
CA TYR A 19 3.85 5.41 9.71
C TYR A 19 3.28 5.14 8.32
N PHE A 20 2.73 3.94 8.12
CA PHE A 20 1.81 3.72 7.02
C PHE A 20 0.72 4.78 7.19
N LYS A 21 0.51 5.61 6.16
CA LYS A 21 -0.61 6.54 6.16
C LYS A 21 -1.86 5.71 6.45
N SER A 22 -2.65 6.12 7.43
CA SER A 22 -3.84 5.41 7.93
C SER A 22 -4.96 5.22 6.90
N ASN A 23 -4.73 5.63 5.65
CA ASN A 23 -5.65 5.52 4.52
C ASN A 23 -5.19 4.52 3.45
N VAL A 24 -4.13 3.73 3.71
CA VAL A 24 -3.65 2.68 2.81
C VAL A 24 -4.04 1.32 3.38
N GLU A 25 -4.84 0.58 2.61
CA GLU A 25 -5.22 -0.80 2.93
C GLU A 25 -4.63 -1.76 1.90
N SER A 26 -4.23 -2.96 2.33
CA SER A 26 -3.70 -3.99 1.45
C SER A 26 -4.81 -4.61 0.60
N LEU A 27 -4.61 -4.71 -0.71
CA LEU A 27 -5.47 -5.48 -1.61
C LEU A 27 -4.79 -6.80 -1.98
N THR A 28 -5.37 -7.93 -1.55
CA THR A 28 -4.82 -9.27 -1.83
C THR A 28 -5.78 -10.06 -2.72
N PHE A 29 -5.25 -10.79 -3.69
CA PHE A 29 -6.01 -11.71 -4.52
C PHE A 29 -5.18 -12.96 -4.84
N HIS A 30 -5.87 -14.06 -5.12
CA HIS A 30 -5.23 -15.29 -5.59
C HIS A 30 -5.20 -15.31 -7.11
N ALA A 31 -4.07 -15.71 -7.66
CA ALA A 31 -3.88 -15.94 -9.09
C ALA A 31 -3.05 -17.21 -9.29
N ASP A 32 -3.27 -17.87 -10.42
CA ASP A 32 -2.39 -18.96 -10.83
C ASP A 32 -0.99 -18.43 -11.21
N HIS A 33 -0.05 -19.37 -11.36
CA HIS A 33 1.33 -19.06 -11.64
C HIS A 33 1.51 -18.37 -12.99
N GLU A 34 0.80 -18.81 -14.02
CA GLU A 34 0.95 -18.30 -15.39
C GLU A 34 0.50 -16.85 -15.48
N PHE A 35 -0.65 -16.54 -14.87
CA PHE A 35 -1.16 -15.19 -14.75
C PHE A 35 -0.16 -14.30 -14.00
N LYS A 36 0.36 -14.77 -12.85
CA LYS A 36 1.34 -14.00 -12.09
C LYS A 36 2.60 -13.70 -12.92
N GLN A 37 3.15 -14.69 -13.62
CA GLN A 37 4.32 -14.48 -14.49
C GLN A 37 4.02 -13.48 -15.60
N LYS A 38 2.82 -13.54 -16.18
CA LYS A 38 2.43 -12.59 -17.22
C LYS A 38 2.37 -11.16 -16.69
N ILE A 39 1.80 -10.93 -15.50
CA ILE A 39 1.80 -9.61 -14.86
C ILE A 39 3.24 -9.12 -14.62
N VAL A 40 4.11 -9.97 -14.07
CA VAL A 40 5.52 -9.62 -13.80
C VAL A 40 6.23 -9.22 -15.09
N GLN A 41 6.04 -9.98 -16.17
CA GLN A 41 6.61 -9.67 -17.48
C GLN A 41 6.10 -8.32 -18.01
N MET A 42 4.80 -8.06 -17.96
CA MET A 42 4.22 -6.80 -18.44
C MET A 42 4.68 -5.59 -17.62
N ALA A 43 4.83 -5.77 -16.29
CA ALA A 43 5.38 -4.74 -15.42
C ALA A 43 6.83 -4.41 -15.82
N ALA A 44 7.66 -5.44 -16.06
CA ALA A 44 9.04 -5.27 -16.50
C ALA A 44 9.13 -4.59 -17.88
N GLU A 45 8.30 -4.99 -18.85
CA GLU A 45 8.20 -4.36 -20.18
C GLU A 45 7.79 -2.88 -20.10
N SER A 46 7.02 -2.52 -19.07
CA SER A 46 6.57 -1.15 -18.81
C SER A 46 7.55 -0.34 -17.96
N GLY A 47 8.67 -0.95 -17.51
CA GLY A 47 9.64 -0.31 -16.61
C GLY A 47 9.10 -0.06 -15.20
N MET A 48 8.08 -0.80 -14.77
CA MET A 48 7.38 -0.61 -13.50
C MET A 48 7.60 -1.78 -12.53
N GLY A 49 7.43 -1.51 -11.24
CA GLY A 49 7.24 -2.57 -10.24
C GLY A 49 5.88 -3.26 -10.42
N GLN A 50 5.77 -4.51 -9.99
CA GLN A 50 4.51 -5.28 -10.10
C GLN A 50 3.32 -4.56 -9.44
N GLU A 51 3.52 -4.02 -8.23
CA GLU A 51 2.46 -3.32 -7.49
C GLU A 51 2.02 -2.03 -8.19
N GLU A 52 2.97 -1.24 -8.67
CA GLU A 52 2.70 -0.01 -9.41
C GLU A 52 1.94 -0.30 -10.71
N PHE A 53 2.39 -1.31 -11.46
CA PHE A 53 1.73 -1.75 -12.68
C PHE A 53 0.27 -2.15 -12.42
N LEU A 54 0.01 -2.96 -11.39
CA LEU A 54 -1.34 -3.38 -11.02
C LEU A 54 -2.22 -2.20 -10.58
N LEU A 55 -1.67 -1.28 -9.78
CA LEU A 55 -2.37 -0.07 -9.37
C LEU A 55 -2.78 0.79 -10.57
N GLN A 56 -1.88 0.99 -11.53
CA GLN A 56 -2.15 1.74 -12.75
C GLN A 56 -3.21 1.03 -13.61
N ALA A 57 -3.09 -0.30 -13.78
CA ALA A 57 -4.07 -1.08 -14.53
C ALA A 57 -5.49 -0.95 -13.94
N VAL A 58 -5.63 -1.01 -12.62
CA VAL A 58 -6.92 -0.85 -11.94
C VAL A 58 -7.45 0.58 -12.07
N LYS A 59 -6.60 1.60 -11.88
CA LYS A 59 -7.01 3.01 -12.07
C LYS A 59 -7.48 3.26 -13.50
N SER A 60 -6.71 2.82 -14.50
CA SER A 60 -7.08 2.95 -15.92
C SER A 60 -8.34 2.16 -16.27
N TYR A 61 -8.64 1.06 -15.56
CA TYR A 61 -9.91 0.37 -15.71
C TYR A 61 -11.04 1.21 -15.14
N ILE A 62 -10.91 1.75 -13.92
CA ILE A 62 -11.93 2.59 -13.26
C ILE A 62 -12.22 3.85 -14.08
N GLU A 63 -11.21 4.55 -14.59
CA GLU A 63 -11.36 5.77 -15.41
C GLU A 63 -12.11 5.54 -16.73
N LYS A 64 -12.20 4.29 -17.19
CA LYS A 64 -12.99 3.93 -18.39
C LYS A 64 -14.48 3.73 -18.09
N PHE A 65 -14.89 3.71 -16.82
CA PHE A 65 -16.27 3.62 -16.38
C PHE A 65 -16.76 4.96 -15.83
#